data_AF-A0AA37ADH2-F1
#
_entry.id   AF-A0AA37ADH2-F1
#
_cell.length_a   1.000
_cell.length_b   1.000
_cell.length_c   1.000
_cell.angle_alpha   90.00
_cell.angle_beta   90.00
_cell.angle_gamma   90.00
#
_symmetry.space_group_name_H-M   'P 1'
#
loop_
_entity.id
_entity.type
_entity.pdbx_description
1 polymer ?
#
loop_
_entity_poly.entity_id
_entity_poly.type
_entity_poly.pdbx_seq_one_letter_code
_entity_poly.pdbx_strand_id
1 'polypeptide(L)'
;MKIGETWGSLPQVRRPISREAAYLQEVKRVFVVGISATAAKAAVAFLGVRARKGKGTVGEKKTRRYAFFQNRECEMFPCHEGISAEEFNCLFCYCPLYCLGPGCGGSWTYTDRGVKSCADCTFPHRRENYDAVLRRFPELQRMAAQNCGAENDTRAKKEERT
;
A
#
# COMPACT_ATOMS: atom_id res chain seq x y z
N MET A 1 24.99 -10.75 28.13
CA MET A 1 25.01 -10.61 26.66
C MET A 1 24.23 -9.34 26.31
N LYS A 2 24.91 -8.31 25.82
CA LYS A 2 24.30 -7.01 25.46
C LYS A 2 23.75 -7.11 24.04
N ILE A 3 22.42 -7.06 23.93
CA ILE A 3 21.66 -6.95 22.68
C ILE A 3 21.32 -5.47 22.48
N GLY A 4 22.16 -4.69 21.76
CA GLY A 4 21.89 -3.25 21.64
C GLY A 4 22.75 -2.38 20.73
N GLU A 5 23.72 -2.89 19.95
CA GLU A 5 24.75 -2.00 19.35
C GLU A 5 24.95 -2.13 17.82
N THR A 6 23.97 -2.60 17.03
CA THR A 6 24.19 -2.73 15.55
C THR A 6 23.11 -2.17 14.63
N TRP A 7 22.24 -1.27 15.10
CA TRP A 7 21.26 -0.58 14.21
C TRP A 7 21.76 0.76 13.63
N GLY A 8 23.08 0.98 13.60
CA GLY A 8 23.67 2.10 12.88
C GLY A 8 24.09 1.67 11.47
N SER A 9 23.63 2.38 10.44
CA SER A 9 24.03 2.28 9.01
C SER A 9 23.34 1.24 8.12
N LEU A 10 22.01 1.36 7.95
CA LEU A 10 21.40 0.93 6.69
C LEU A 10 21.67 1.98 5.61
N PRO A 11 22.29 1.63 4.46
CA PRO A 11 22.53 2.57 3.37
C PRO A 11 21.21 3.08 2.80
N GLN A 12 21.12 4.39 2.65
CA GLN A 12 19.98 5.09 2.05
C GLN A 12 19.71 4.53 0.65
N VAL A 13 18.66 3.74 0.49
CA VAL A 13 18.21 3.25 -0.81
C VAL A 13 17.82 4.47 -1.65
N ARG A 14 18.65 4.78 -2.66
CA ARG A 14 18.34 5.82 -3.63
C ARG A 14 16.98 5.48 -4.26
N ARG A 15 16.02 6.39 -4.10
CA ARG A 15 14.69 6.27 -4.70
C ARG A 15 14.86 6.07 -6.23
N PRO A 16 14.31 5.02 -6.83
CA PRO A 16 14.27 4.95 -8.28
C PRO A 16 13.44 6.14 -8.77
N ILE A 17 14.02 6.93 -9.67
CA ILE A 17 13.33 8.01 -10.38
C ILE A 17 12.06 7.41 -10.97
N SER A 18 10.89 7.96 -10.65
CA SER A 18 9.62 7.45 -11.16
C SER A 18 9.71 7.36 -12.68
N ARG A 19 9.16 6.29 -13.29
CA ARG A 19 9.15 6.11 -14.76
C ARG A 19 8.57 7.34 -15.48
N GLU A 20 7.72 8.09 -14.80
CA GLU A 20 7.12 9.34 -15.23
C GLU A 20 8.15 10.49 -15.39
N ALA A 21 9.12 10.60 -14.47
CA ALA A 21 10.18 11.59 -14.58
C ALA A 21 11.19 11.26 -15.70
N ALA A 22 11.43 9.98 -15.99
CA ALA A 22 12.24 9.56 -17.14
C ALA A 22 11.53 9.85 -18.48
N TYR A 23 10.22 9.63 -18.55
CA TYR A 23 9.39 9.93 -19.74
C TYR A 23 9.35 11.43 -20.05
N LEU A 24 9.19 12.27 -19.02
CA LEU A 24 9.18 13.73 -19.18
C LEU A 24 10.54 14.29 -19.66
N GLN A 25 11.64 13.60 -19.37
CA GLN A 25 12.96 13.99 -19.82
C GLN A 25 13.23 13.63 -21.29
N GLU A 26 12.62 12.55 -21.79
CA GLU A 26 12.68 12.19 -23.22
C GLU A 26 11.77 13.08 -24.08
N VAL A 27 10.53 13.37 -23.66
CA VAL A 27 9.64 14.26 -24.44
C VAL A 27 10.19 15.68 -24.57
N LYS A 28 10.92 16.17 -23.56
CA LYS A 28 11.64 17.46 -23.66
C LYS A 28 12.77 17.42 -24.68
N ARG A 29 13.46 16.28 -24.87
CA ARG A 29 14.47 16.12 -25.94
C ARG A 29 13.84 16.08 -27.32
N VAL A 30 12.66 15.47 -27.46
CA VAL A 30 11.93 15.45 -28.75
C VAL A 30 11.46 16.86 -29.14
N PHE A 31 11.12 17.73 -28.18
CA PHE A 31 10.72 19.11 -28.49
C PHE A 31 11.88 20.02 -28.93
N VAL A 32 13.12 19.69 -28.56
CA VAL A 32 14.33 20.46 -28.94
C VAL A 32 14.79 20.14 -30.37
N VAL A 33 14.48 18.96 -30.90
CA VAL A 33 14.80 18.56 -32.27
C VAL A 33 13.51 18.63 -33.08
N GLY A 34 13.21 19.80 -33.64
CA GLY A 34 11.92 20.17 -34.23
C GLY A 34 11.40 19.24 -35.34
N ILE A 35 10.79 18.13 -34.94
CA ILE A 35 10.00 17.29 -35.83
C ILE A 35 8.56 17.80 -35.78
N SER A 36 8.02 18.20 -36.94
CA SER A 36 6.65 18.70 -37.08
C SER A 36 5.61 17.74 -36.47
N ALA A 37 4.55 18.30 -35.86
CA ALA A 37 3.45 17.55 -35.25
C ALA A 37 2.79 16.52 -36.19
N THR A 38 2.95 16.68 -37.51
CA THR A 38 2.48 15.74 -38.54
C THR A 38 3.31 14.46 -38.61
N ALA A 39 4.62 14.51 -38.33
CA ALA A 39 5.51 13.34 -38.36
C ALA A 39 5.30 12.42 -37.15
N ALA A 40 4.94 12.98 -35.98
CA ALA A 40 4.66 12.21 -34.77
C ALA A 40 3.43 11.29 -34.93
N LYS A 41 2.38 11.74 -35.64
CA LYS A 41 1.15 10.95 -35.87
C LYS A 41 1.39 9.73 -36.77
N ALA A 42 2.28 9.85 -37.76
CA ALA A 42 2.62 8.73 -38.65
C ALA A 42 3.42 7.63 -37.92
N ALA A 43 4.32 8.01 -37.00
CA ALA A 43 5.09 7.05 -36.20
C ALA A 43 4.20 6.22 -35.25
N VAL A 44 3.16 6.85 -34.67
CA VAL A 44 2.19 6.16 -33.79
C VAL A 44 1.28 5.20 -34.58
N ALA A 45 1.07 5.44 -35.87
CA ALA A 45 0.29 4.55 -36.74
C ALA A 45 1.11 3.37 -37.29
N PHE A 46 2.41 3.54 -37.53
CA PHE A 46 3.31 2.47 -37.99
C PHE A 46 3.77 1.55 -36.85
N LEU A 47 3.90 2.09 -35.64
CA LEU A 47 4.07 1.32 -34.41
C LEU A 47 2.68 0.88 -33.94
N GLY A 48 2.20 -0.27 -34.43
CA GLY A 48 0.89 -0.85 -34.10
C GLY A 48 0.67 -1.08 -32.59
N VAL A 49 0.40 -0.01 -31.84
CA VAL A 49 -0.07 -0.05 -30.45
C VAL A 49 -1.54 -0.44 -30.49
N ARG A 50 -1.79 -1.73 -30.75
CA ARG A 50 -3.06 -2.35 -30.36
C ARG A 50 -3.15 -2.20 -28.84
N ALA A 51 -4.04 -1.32 -28.39
CA ALA A 51 -4.51 -1.29 -27.02
C ALA A 51 -4.90 -2.71 -26.62
N ARG A 52 -4.05 -3.38 -25.83
CA ARG A 52 -4.38 -4.68 -25.25
C ARG A 52 -5.56 -4.44 -24.33
N LYS A 53 -6.76 -4.83 -24.78
CA LYS A 53 -7.84 -5.24 -23.87
C LYS A 53 -7.22 -6.31 -22.96
N GLY A 54 -6.85 -5.93 -21.75
CA GLY A 54 -6.46 -6.86 -20.71
C GLY A 54 -7.64 -7.77 -20.44
N LYS A 55 -7.66 -8.94 -21.07
CA LYS A 55 -8.42 -10.08 -20.56
C LYS A 55 -7.93 -10.30 -19.14
N GLY A 56 -8.78 -10.04 -18.15
CA GLY A 56 -8.60 -10.51 -16.79
C GLY A 56 -8.52 -12.03 -16.85
N THR A 57 -7.33 -12.57 -17.02
CA THR A 57 -7.06 -13.98 -16.81
C THR A 57 -7.36 -14.24 -15.35
N VAL A 58 -8.37 -15.06 -15.07
CA VAL A 58 -8.58 -15.65 -13.74
C VAL A 58 -7.23 -16.24 -13.35
N GLY A 59 -6.55 -15.53 -12.46
CA GLY A 59 -5.16 -15.80 -12.12
C GLY A 59 -5.09 -17.16 -11.45
N GLU A 60 -4.27 -18.03 -12.01
CA GLU A 60 -3.84 -19.27 -11.39
C GLU A 60 -3.41 -18.97 -9.94
N LYS A 61 -4.13 -19.54 -8.97
CA LYS A 61 -3.91 -19.32 -7.53
C LYS A 61 -2.52 -19.85 -7.16
N LYS A 62 -1.49 -19.01 -7.26
CA LYS A 62 -0.16 -19.31 -6.72
C LYS A 62 -0.30 -19.58 -5.21
N THR A 63 -0.03 -20.81 -4.78
CA THR A 63 -0.26 -21.28 -3.41
C THR A 63 0.74 -20.65 -2.44
N ARG A 64 0.45 -19.44 -1.96
CA ARG A 64 1.21 -18.75 -0.91
C ARG A 64 0.61 -19.07 0.47
N ARG A 65 1.20 -20.04 1.17
CA ARG A 65 0.76 -20.46 2.52
C ARG A 65 0.87 -19.34 3.56
N TYR A 66 1.80 -18.41 3.40
CA TYR A 66 1.96 -17.25 4.31
C TYR A 66 0.93 -16.14 4.07
N ALA A 67 0.30 -16.09 2.89
CA ALA A 67 -0.62 -15.01 2.52
C ALA A 67 -2.08 -15.34 2.88
N PHE A 68 -2.33 -16.54 3.41
CA PHE A 68 -3.66 -17.02 3.69
C PHE A 68 -3.67 -18.01 4.86
N PHE A 69 -4.49 -17.72 5.87
CA PHE A 69 -4.71 -18.56 7.02
C PHE A 69 -6.20 -18.59 7.37
N GLN A 70 -6.69 -19.73 7.83
CA GLN A 70 -8.07 -19.91 8.30
C GLN A 70 -8.08 -20.72 9.57
N ASN A 71 -8.70 -20.18 10.62
CA ASN A 71 -9.04 -20.93 11.81
C ASN A 71 -10.55 -21.18 11.83
N ARG A 72 -10.99 -22.32 11.30
CA ARG A 72 -12.43 -22.68 11.24
C ARG A 72 -13.01 -23.06 12.60
N GLU A 73 -12.17 -23.32 13.60
CA GLU A 73 -12.57 -23.63 14.97
C GLU A 73 -12.72 -22.37 15.83
N CYS A 74 -12.34 -21.20 15.32
CA CYS A 74 -12.56 -19.93 16.01
C CYS A 74 -14.06 -19.67 16.17
N GLU A 75 -14.48 -19.27 17.36
CA GLU A 75 -15.89 -19.04 17.70
C GLU A 75 -16.47 -17.81 17.00
N MET A 76 -15.61 -16.98 16.38
CA MET A 76 -16.00 -15.86 15.53
C MET A 76 -15.98 -16.21 14.04
N PHE A 77 -15.65 -17.44 13.62
CA PHE A 77 -15.52 -17.76 12.20
C PHE A 77 -16.90 -18.01 11.52
N PRO A 78 -17.20 -17.38 10.37
CA PRO A 78 -16.50 -16.25 9.75
C PRO A 78 -16.81 -14.92 10.47
N CYS A 79 -15.79 -14.08 10.69
CA CYS A 79 -15.98 -12.86 11.51
C CYS A 79 -16.84 -11.78 10.83
N HIS A 80 -16.99 -11.86 9.51
CA HIS A 80 -17.85 -10.97 8.73
C HIS A 80 -18.67 -11.76 7.72
N GLU A 81 -19.90 -11.32 7.52
CA GLU A 81 -20.78 -11.82 6.48
C GLU A 81 -20.36 -11.31 5.08
N GLY A 82 -20.84 -11.96 4.02
CA GLY A 82 -20.59 -11.53 2.63
C GLY A 82 -19.26 -12.00 2.02
N ILE A 83 -18.53 -12.90 2.67
CA ILE A 83 -17.39 -13.63 2.10
C ILE A 83 -17.64 -15.13 2.28
N SER A 84 -17.31 -15.93 1.26
CA SER A 84 -17.38 -17.40 1.38
C SER A 84 -16.38 -17.93 2.41
N ALA A 85 -16.74 -19.02 3.08
CA ALA A 85 -15.87 -19.64 4.09
C ALA A 85 -14.55 -20.17 3.49
N GLU A 86 -14.43 -20.30 2.16
CA GLU A 86 -13.25 -20.76 1.43
C GLU A 86 -12.30 -19.61 1.07
N GLU A 87 -12.82 -18.38 1.06
CA GLU A 87 -12.09 -17.15 0.71
C GLU A 87 -11.77 -16.29 1.92
N PHE A 88 -12.45 -16.52 3.05
CA PHE A 88 -12.23 -15.80 4.30
C PHE A 88 -10.79 -15.98 4.81
N ASN A 89 -10.12 -14.91 5.22
CA ASN A 89 -8.74 -14.93 5.70
C ASN A 89 -8.68 -14.41 7.14
N CYS A 90 -8.11 -15.19 8.04
CA CYS A 90 -7.97 -14.85 9.47
C CYS A 90 -6.71 -14.04 9.79
N LEU A 91 -5.79 -13.82 8.83
CA LEU A 91 -4.53 -13.11 9.08
C LEU A 91 -4.71 -11.70 9.64
N PHE A 92 -5.81 -11.04 9.28
CA PHE A 92 -6.07 -9.64 9.60
C PHE A 92 -7.46 -9.48 10.23
N CYS A 93 -7.74 -10.26 11.29
CA CYS A 93 -8.99 -10.13 12.07
C CYS A 93 -9.17 -8.79 12.77
N TYR A 94 -8.11 -7.99 12.86
CA TYR A 94 -8.20 -6.56 13.14
C TYR A 94 -7.84 -5.78 11.88
N CYS A 95 -8.31 -4.54 11.76
CA CYS A 95 -7.94 -3.70 10.62
C CYS A 95 -6.47 -3.23 10.74
N PRO A 96 -5.53 -3.74 9.93
CA PRO A 96 -4.13 -3.31 10.02
C PRO A 96 -3.93 -1.88 9.49
N LEU A 97 -4.93 -1.34 8.79
CA LEU A 97 -4.91 -0.01 8.19
C LEU A 97 -5.72 1.01 8.99
N TYR A 98 -6.12 0.67 10.23
CA TYR A 98 -6.98 1.51 11.07
C TYR A 98 -6.47 2.94 11.20
N CYS A 99 -5.17 3.11 11.44
CA CYS A 99 -4.54 4.40 11.65
C CYS A 99 -4.58 5.33 10.43
N LEU A 100 -4.81 4.80 9.22
CA LEU A 100 -4.98 5.62 8.02
C LEU A 100 -6.35 6.34 7.99
N GLY A 101 -7.21 6.12 8.99
CA GLY A 101 -8.46 6.83 9.14
C GLY A 101 -9.40 6.60 7.94
N PRO A 102 -10.01 7.65 7.38
CA PRO A 102 -10.82 7.56 6.16
C PRO A 102 -10.06 7.04 4.93
N GLY A 103 -8.74 7.24 4.87
CA GLY A 103 -7.87 6.84 3.77
C GLY A 103 -7.43 5.36 3.78
N CYS A 104 -8.01 4.52 4.65
CA CYS A 104 -7.62 3.12 4.74
C CYS A 104 -8.02 2.28 3.52
N GLY A 105 -9.00 2.74 2.73
CA GLY A 105 -9.44 2.10 1.48
C GLY A 105 -10.40 0.90 1.66
N GLY A 106 -10.76 0.56 2.90
CA GLY A 106 -11.82 -0.40 3.21
C GLY A 106 -13.15 0.29 3.57
N SER A 107 -14.18 -0.50 3.89
CA SER A 107 -15.42 -0.01 4.49
C SER A 107 -15.18 0.37 5.95
N TRP A 108 -15.81 1.45 6.42
CA TRP A 108 -15.71 1.90 7.81
C TRP A 108 -16.83 2.89 8.15
N THR A 109 -17.03 3.09 9.45
CA THR A 109 -17.86 4.16 10.00
C THR A 109 -17.18 4.77 11.23
N TYR A 110 -17.64 5.93 11.69
CA TYR A 110 -17.29 6.47 13.01
C TYR A 110 -18.50 6.32 13.94
N THR A 111 -18.25 5.86 15.15
CA THR A 111 -19.24 5.91 16.24
C THR A 111 -19.49 7.35 16.67
N ASP A 112 -20.59 7.61 17.38
CA ASP A 112 -20.91 8.94 17.93
C ASP A 112 -19.83 9.49 18.88
N ARG A 113 -18.97 8.62 19.40
CA ARG A 113 -17.83 8.97 20.26
C ARG A 113 -16.55 9.28 19.47
N GLY A 114 -16.62 9.34 18.15
CA GLY A 114 -15.45 9.60 17.28
C GLY A 114 -14.48 8.42 17.16
N VAL A 115 -14.85 7.22 17.62
CA VAL A 115 -14.04 6.01 17.44
C VAL A 115 -14.38 5.38 16.10
N LYS A 116 -13.36 5.11 15.28
CA LYS A 116 -13.52 4.45 13.99
C LYS A 116 -13.91 2.98 14.22
N SER A 117 -14.85 2.48 13.44
CA SER A 117 -15.25 1.08 13.42
C SER A 117 -15.05 0.51 12.02
N CYS A 118 -14.45 -0.68 11.98
CA CYS A 118 -14.29 -1.49 10.77
C CYS A 118 -15.14 -2.78 10.85
N ALA A 119 -16.18 -2.81 11.70
CA ALA A 119 -16.99 -3.99 11.97
C ALA A 119 -17.73 -4.54 10.73
N ASP A 120 -17.90 -3.74 9.68
CA ASP A 120 -18.52 -4.16 8.41
C ASP A 120 -17.49 -4.29 7.27
N CYS A 121 -16.19 -4.32 7.60
CA CYS A 121 -15.12 -4.28 6.62
C CYS A 121 -14.65 -5.67 6.21
N THR A 122 -15.05 -6.12 5.03
CA THR A 122 -14.58 -7.40 4.47
C THR A 122 -13.17 -7.32 3.84
N PHE A 123 -12.63 -6.11 3.62
CA PHE A 123 -11.38 -5.89 2.88
C PHE A 123 -10.18 -6.74 3.37
N PRO A 124 -9.80 -6.73 4.67
CA PRO A 124 -8.65 -7.50 5.15
C PRO A 124 -8.89 -9.02 5.14
N HIS A 125 -10.14 -9.44 5.04
CA HIS A 125 -10.56 -10.83 5.11
C HIS A 125 -10.66 -11.52 3.77
N ARG A 126 -10.45 -10.81 2.66
CA ARG A 126 -10.41 -11.44 1.34
C ARG A 126 -9.02 -11.97 1.04
N ARG A 127 -8.93 -13.22 0.60
CA ARG A 127 -7.68 -13.91 0.22
C ARG A 127 -6.81 -13.08 -0.72
N GLU A 128 -7.41 -12.40 -1.69
CA GLU A 128 -6.74 -11.60 -2.72
C GLU A 128 -6.12 -10.31 -2.20
N ASN A 129 -6.54 -9.83 -1.02
CA ASN A 129 -6.15 -8.51 -0.51
C ASN A 129 -4.87 -8.51 0.33
N TYR A 130 -4.24 -9.67 0.58
CA TYR A 130 -3.00 -9.74 1.35
C TYR A 130 -1.93 -8.76 0.85
N ASP A 131 -1.66 -8.76 -0.46
CA ASP A 131 -0.66 -7.85 -1.04
C ASP A 131 -1.14 -6.39 -1.01
N ALA A 132 -2.44 -6.16 -1.12
CA ALA A 132 -3.01 -4.82 -1.06
C ALA A 132 -2.82 -4.19 0.32
N VAL A 133 -2.99 -4.96 1.40
CA VAL A 133 -2.68 -4.54 2.77
C VAL A 133 -1.20 -4.19 2.91
N LEU A 134 -0.29 -5.08 2.49
CA LEU A 134 1.15 -4.86 2.62
C LEU A 134 1.66 -3.66 1.82
N ARG A 135 1.08 -3.37 0.65
CA ARG A 135 1.43 -2.18 -0.14
C ARG A 135 1.22 -0.86 0.60
N ARG A 136 0.34 -0.83 1.62
CA ARG A 136 0.05 0.36 2.44
C ARG A 136 0.99 0.49 3.65
N PHE A 137 1.79 -0.53 3.94
CA PHE A 137 2.69 -0.52 5.11
C PHE A 137 3.67 0.67 5.14
N PRO A 138 4.24 1.15 4.01
CA PRO A 138 5.08 2.36 4.02
C PRO A 138 4.37 3.62 4.52
N GLU A 139 3.04 3.72 4.42
CA GLU A 139 2.29 4.85 4.98
C GLU A 139 2.22 4.75 6.50
N LEU A 140 1.98 3.55 7.03
CA LEU A 140 1.99 3.30 8.47
C LEU A 140 3.38 3.58 9.07
N GLN A 141 4.46 3.16 8.39
CA GLN A 141 5.82 3.46 8.80
C GLN A 141 6.09 4.97 8.88
N ARG A 142 5.59 5.76 7.92
CA ARG A 142 5.72 7.23 7.96
C ARG A 142 5.00 7.83 9.15
N MET A 143 3.79 7.38 9.46
CA MET A 143 3.05 7.83 10.64
C MET A 143 3.79 7.49 11.94
N ALA A 144 4.30 6.27 12.05
CA ALA A 144 5.06 5.84 13.23
C ALA A 144 6.35 6.68 13.40
N ALA A 145 7.06 6.97 12.31
CA ALA A 145 8.26 7.80 12.34
C ALA A 145 7.98 9.25 12.76
N GLN A 146 6.87 9.84 12.30
CA GLN A 146 6.46 11.20 12.68
C GLN A 146 6.20 11.32 14.19
N ASN A 147 5.59 10.30 14.79
CA ASN A 147 5.30 10.29 16.22
C ASN A 147 6.59 10.16 17.06
N CYS A 148 7.60 9.41 16.59
CA CYS A 148 8.91 9.34 17.25
C CYS A 148 9.65 10.69 17.17
N GLY A 149 9.53 11.43 16.06
CA GLY A 149 10.05 12.79 15.96
C GLY A 149 9.40 13.74 16.97
N ALA A 150 8.07 13.65 17.13
CA ALA A 150 7.31 14.48 18.08
C ALA A 150 7.69 14.20 19.56
N GLU A 151 7.96 12.94 19.92
CA GLU A 151 8.42 12.58 21.27
C GLU A 151 9.82 13.13 21.58
N ASN A 152 10.73 13.12 20.60
CA ASN A 152 12.07 13.68 20.77
C ASN A 152 12.03 15.22 20.87
N ASP A 153 11.20 15.90 20.09
CA ASP A 153 11.02 17.36 20.15
C ASP A 153 10.39 17.82 21.47
N THR A 154 9.41 17.07 21.99
CA THR A 154 8.78 17.37 23.28
C THR A 154 9.72 17.12 24.45
N ARG A 155 10.57 16.09 24.39
CA ARG A 155 11.63 15.85 25.40
C ARG A 155 12.69 16.96 25.39
N ALA A 156 13.20 17.33 24.21
CA ALA A 156 14.20 18.39 24.08
C ALA A 156 13.68 19.73 24.62
N LYS A 157 12.43 20.11 24.31
CA LYS A 157 11.80 21.34 24.85
C LYS A 157 11.56 21.31 26.36
N LYS A 158 11.44 20.11 26.96
CA LYS A 158 11.30 19.97 28.42
C LYS A 158 12.65 20.12 29.12
N GLU A 159 13.71 19.58 28.54
CA GLU A 159 15.09 19.67 29.04
C GLU A 159 15.63 21.12 28.95
N GLU A 160 15.28 21.87 27.90
CA GLU A 160 15.69 23.28 27.72
C GLU A 160 14.95 24.26 28.66
N ARG A 161 13.89 23.80 29.36
CA ARG A 161 13.08 24.59 30.30
C ARG A 161 13.36 24.27 31.77
N THR A 162 14.28 23.36 32.05
CA THR A 162 14.78 22.98 33.39
C THR A 162 16.19 23.47 33.60
#